data_AF-G5JB63-F1
#
_entry.id   AF-G5JB63-F1
#
_cell.length_a   1.000
_cell.length_b   1.000
_cell.length_c   1.000
_cell.angle_alpha   90.00
_cell.angle_beta   90.00
_cell.angle_gamma   90.00
#
_symmetry.space_group_name_H-M   'P 1'
#
loop_
_entity.id
_entity.type
_entity.pdbx_description
1 polymer ?
#
loop_
_entity_poly.entity_id
_entity_poly.type
_entity_poly.pdbx_seq_one_letter_code
_entity_poly.pdbx_strand_id
1 'polypeptide(L)'
;MGLSLISASEAEAIVFGVKSRFIDSSSQAQNSYPGAAPANLFSFNENGGGFVNYGQLSLNGAGISVDGLAISTNDGLFGFALTTSGSTLISITPGQSAVTAIGPRLNGRIIKGAVFQGDILWAIDSQQNELLRIDQNTGSILENKELILNGSPYNISAFIDIAVAPDNSFWLADSCSGIRQFNINTAEVSSSQILPCSTAGTNNAFDGIAFSDNASEDIALIAETNFSDDIRQINLVTSTQTALFNNVYSNYNGNIDLAAVVTVTQPVPEPLTILGSLTALGFGTFFKRKISKKKN
;
A
#
# COMPACT_ATOMS: atom_id res chain seq x y z
N MET A 1 12.92 -40.75 25.85
CA MET A 1 11.97 -40.38 24.78
C MET A 1 12.22 -38.93 24.46
N GLY A 2 12.36 -38.54 23.19
CA GLY A 2 12.41 -37.13 22.82
C GLY A 2 10.98 -36.62 22.62
N LEU A 3 10.62 -35.49 23.23
CA LEU A 3 9.46 -34.74 22.78
C LEU A 3 9.86 -34.10 21.45
N SER A 4 9.16 -34.45 20.37
CA SER A 4 9.12 -33.59 19.20
C SER A 4 8.33 -32.35 19.62
N LEU A 5 9.01 -31.22 19.76
CA LEU A 5 8.34 -29.93 19.74
C LEU A 5 7.80 -29.76 18.32
N ILE A 6 6.50 -30.02 18.16
CA ILE A 6 5.76 -29.49 17.02
C ILE A 6 5.86 -27.98 17.16
N SER A 7 6.64 -27.34 16.29
CA SER A 7 6.54 -25.91 16.10
C SER A 7 5.08 -25.61 15.78
N ALA A 8 4.45 -24.72 16.56
CA ALA A 8 3.23 -24.10 16.09
C ALA A 8 3.54 -23.51 14.70
N SER A 9 2.66 -23.72 13.73
CA SER A 9 2.70 -22.90 12.53
C SER A 9 2.61 -21.45 12.99
N GLU A 10 3.53 -20.62 12.53
CA GLU A 10 3.39 -19.17 12.65
C GLU A 10 2.04 -18.77 12.03
N ALA A 11 1.43 -17.70 12.52
CA ALA A 11 0.15 -17.26 11.97
C ALA A 11 0.37 -16.90 10.49
N GLU A 12 -0.42 -17.46 9.59
CA GLU A 12 -0.28 -17.20 8.16
C GLU A 12 -1.18 -16.03 7.77
N ALA A 13 -0.60 -14.94 7.28
CA ALA A 13 -1.31 -13.80 6.75
C ALA A 13 -2.00 -14.18 5.44
N ILE A 14 -3.23 -13.70 5.25
CA ILE A 14 -3.94 -13.77 3.99
C ILE A 14 -3.48 -12.59 3.13
N VAL A 15 -2.86 -12.89 2.00
CA VAL A 15 -2.54 -11.94 0.95
C VAL A 15 -3.66 -11.99 -0.08
N PHE A 16 -4.32 -10.87 -0.31
CA PHE A 16 -5.22 -10.69 -1.45
C PHE A 16 -4.42 -10.27 -2.68
N GLY A 17 -4.91 -10.67 -3.84
CA GLY A 17 -4.39 -10.18 -5.11
C GLY A 17 -5.52 -9.93 -6.10
N VAL A 18 -5.28 -9.01 -7.02
CA VAL A 18 -6.19 -8.73 -8.13
C VAL A 18 -5.40 -8.73 -9.44
N LYS A 19 -5.91 -9.42 -10.46
CA LYS A 19 -5.29 -9.44 -11.79
C LYS A 19 -6.21 -8.84 -12.84
N SER A 20 -5.84 -7.67 -13.36
CA SER A 20 -6.48 -7.04 -14.52
C SER A 20 -5.77 -7.43 -15.81
N ARG A 21 -6.44 -7.41 -16.96
CA ARG A 21 -5.85 -7.91 -18.22
C ARG A 21 -5.02 -6.81 -18.89
N PHE A 22 -3.98 -7.16 -19.65
CA PHE A 22 -3.47 -6.22 -20.65
C PHE A 22 -4.44 -6.13 -21.83
N ILE A 23 -4.48 -4.97 -22.51
CA ILE A 23 -5.17 -4.82 -23.81
C ILE A 23 -4.17 -5.17 -24.91
N ASP A 24 -4.55 -6.06 -25.82
CA ASP A 24 -3.64 -6.78 -26.73
C ASP A 24 -2.92 -5.93 -27.80
N SER A 25 -3.26 -4.64 -27.89
CA SER A 25 -2.56 -3.67 -28.72
C SER A 25 -1.09 -3.56 -28.29
N SER A 26 -0.18 -4.03 -29.14
CA SER A 26 1.28 -4.16 -28.91
C SER A 26 2.05 -2.83 -28.91
N SER A 27 1.49 -1.79 -28.28
CA SER A 27 2.01 -0.42 -28.27
C SER A 27 1.74 0.37 -26.97
N GLN A 28 1.10 -0.23 -25.96
CA GLN A 28 0.70 0.47 -24.72
C GLN A 28 1.81 0.62 -23.68
N ALA A 29 2.98 1.10 -24.10
CA ALA A 29 4.02 1.59 -23.19
C ALA A 29 3.75 3.07 -22.86
N GLN A 30 2.68 3.35 -22.12
CA GLN A 30 2.30 4.70 -21.68
C GLN A 30 1.78 4.71 -20.24
N ASN A 31 2.27 5.67 -19.44
CA ASN A 31 2.12 5.76 -17.97
C ASN A 31 0.68 6.03 -17.47
N SER A 32 -0.33 5.87 -18.32
CA SER A 32 -1.73 6.22 -18.01
C SER A 32 -2.70 5.10 -18.38
N TYR A 33 -2.22 3.87 -18.60
CA TYR A 33 -3.04 2.78 -19.11
C TYR A 33 -3.77 1.99 -18.00
N PRO A 34 -5.11 1.91 -18.03
CA PRO A 34 -5.91 1.41 -16.91
C PRO A 34 -6.02 -0.13 -16.83
N GLY A 35 -5.33 -0.88 -17.68
CA GLY A 35 -5.61 -2.30 -17.90
C GLY A 35 -6.96 -2.55 -18.59
N ALA A 36 -7.37 -3.81 -18.67
CA ALA A 36 -8.64 -4.26 -19.25
C ALA A 36 -9.49 -5.06 -18.25
N ALA A 37 -10.79 -4.79 -18.32
CA ALA A 37 -11.80 -5.60 -17.66
C ALA A 37 -11.91 -7.03 -18.28
N PRO A 38 -12.39 -8.01 -17.50
CA PRO A 38 -12.60 -7.95 -16.05
C PRO A 38 -11.31 -8.26 -15.28
N ALA A 39 -11.13 -7.55 -14.18
CA ALA A 39 -10.21 -7.89 -13.10
C ALA A 39 -10.71 -9.14 -12.35
N ASN A 40 -9.80 -10.01 -11.95
CA ASN A 40 -10.12 -11.23 -11.19
C ASN A 40 -9.48 -11.19 -9.81
N LEU A 41 -10.28 -11.34 -8.75
CA LEU A 41 -9.84 -11.33 -7.36
C LEU A 41 -9.45 -12.73 -6.88
N PHE A 42 -8.37 -12.81 -6.11
CA PHE A 42 -7.90 -14.02 -5.45
C PHE A 42 -7.30 -13.71 -4.08
N SER A 43 -6.99 -14.76 -3.32
CA SER A 43 -6.14 -14.70 -2.14
C SER A 43 -5.29 -15.95 -2.01
N PHE A 44 -4.28 -15.89 -1.16
CA PHE A 44 -3.39 -16.98 -0.79
C PHE A 44 -2.80 -16.71 0.59
N ASN A 45 -2.26 -17.74 1.23
CA ASN A 45 -1.50 -17.60 2.47
C ASN A 45 -0.07 -17.15 2.10
N GLU A 46 0.55 -16.25 2.87
CA GLU A 46 1.83 -15.59 2.51
C GLU A 46 3.00 -16.53 2.14
N ASN A 47 2.94 -17.80 2.57
CA ASN A 47 3.88 -18.88 2.24
C ASN A 47 3.63 -19.57 0.88
N GLY A 48 2.65 -19.12 0.09
CA GLY A 48 2.22 -19.74 -1.17
C GLY A 48 1.15 -20.84 -0.99
N GLY A 49 0.65 -21.04 0.22
CA GLY A 49 -0.46 -21.95 0.51
C GLY A 49 -1.83 -21.36 0.15
N GLY A 50 -2.88 -22.18 0.32
CA GLY A 50 -4.25 -21.67 0.48
C GLY A 50 -4.90 -20.92 -0.69
N PHE A 51 -4.38 -21.00 -1.93
CA PHE A 51 -4.88 -20.19 -3.05
C PHE A 51 -6.40 -20.34 -3.31
N VAL A 52 -7.14 -19.23 -3.21
CA VAL A 52 -8.58 -19.13 -3.48
C VAL A 52 -8.83 -18.14 -4.62
N ASN A 53 -9.58 -18.58 -5.64
CA ASN A 53 -10.11 -17.72 -6.70
C ASN A 53 -11.54 -17.26 -6.35
N TYR A 54 -11.76 -15.95 -6.18
CA TYR A 54 -13.09 -15.38 -5.92
C TYR A 54 -13.82 -14.95 -7.21
N GLY A 55 -13.13 -14.95 -8.35
CA GLY A 55 -13.69 -14.65 -9.66
C GLY A 55 -13.64 -13.17 -10.05
N GLN A 56 -14.45 -12.83 -11.06
CA GLN A 56 -14.39 -11.54 -11.73
C GLN A 56 -15.12 -10.44 -10.96
N LEU A 57 -14.49 -9.26 -10.86
CA LEU A 57 -15.05 -8.06 -10.24
C LEU A 57 -15.88 -7.25 -11.25
N SER A 58 -16.99 -6.71 -10.76
CA SER A 58 -17.95 -5.92 -11.54
C SER A 58 -18.51 -4.74 -10.74
N LEU A 59 -18.68 -3.60 -11.39
CA LEU A 59 -19.33 -2.41 -10.84
C LEU A 59 -20.60 -2.14 -11.66
N ASN A 60 -21.74 -2.00 -10.99
CA ASN A 60 -23.06 -1.85 -11.64
C ASN A 60 -23.37 -2.95 -12.70
N GLY A 61 -22.84 -4.16 -12.50
CA GLY A 61 -23.02 -5.30 -13.42
C GLY A 61 -22.10 -5.31 -14.64
N ALA A 62 -21.25 -4.30 -14.83
CA ALA A 62 -20.20 -4.30 -15.85
C ALA A 62 -18.87 -4.74 -15.25
N GLY A 63 -18.13 -5.60 -15.94
CA GLY A 63 -16.76 -5.95 -15.54
C GLY A 63 -15.85 -4.71 -15.55
N ILE A 64 -14.97 -4.61 -14.56
CA ILE A 64 -14.05 -3.46 -14.38
C ILE A 64 -12.59 -3.89 -14.45
N SER A 65 -11.70 -2.94 -14.74
CA SER A 65 -10.26 -3.08 -14.46
C SER A 65 -9.97 -2.51 -13.07
N VAL A 66 -9.01 -3.08 -12.33
CA VAL A 66 -8.66 -2.71 -10.95
C VAL A 66 -7.14 -2.75 -10.75
N ASP A 67 -6.64 -1.77 -10.00
CA ASP A 67 -5.29 -1.58 -9.45
C ASP A 67 -5.43 -0.81 -8.11
N GLY A 68 -4.34 -0.54 -7.40
CA GLY A 68 -4.32 0.13 -6.10
C GLY A 68 -5.11 -0.64 -5.03
N LEU A 69 -4.94 -1.96 -5.00
CA LEU A 69 -5.52 -2.87 -4.03
C LEU A 69 -4.93 -2.59 -2.64
N ALA A 70 -5.77 -2.29 -1.66
CA ALA A 70 -5.32 -1.98 -0.31
C ALA A 70 -6.27 -2.61 0.72
N ILE A 71 -5.71 -3.22 1.78
CA ILE A 71 -6.50 -3.74 2.90
C ILE A 71 -6.20 -2.96 4.17
N SER A 72 -7.25 -2.54 4.88
CA SER A 72 -7.12 -1.82 6.15
C SER A 72 -6.93 -2.78 7.33
N THR A 73 -6.48 -2.25 8.46
CA THR A 73 -6.33 -2.97 9.75
C THR A 73 -7.64 -3.50 10.35
N ASN A 74 -8.78 -3.29 9.68
CA ASN A 74 -10.10 -3.80 10.05
C ASN A 74 -10.66 -4.76 8.97
N ASP A 75 -9.77 -5.46 8.24
CA ASP A 75 -10.07 -6.38 7.13
C ASP A 75 -10.88 -5.78 5.96
N GLY A 76 -10.94 -4.45 5.88
CA GLY A 76 -11.63 -3.75 4.79
C GLY A 76 -10.77 -3.76 3.53
N LEU A 77 -11.18 -4.51 2.51
CA LEU A 77 -10.48 -4.57 1.22
C LEU A 77 -11.02 -3.50 0.24
N PHE A 78 -10.11 -2.72 -0.31
CA PHE A 78 -10.36 -1.62 -1.24
C PHE A 78 -9.54 -1.80 -2.53
N GLY A 79 -9.92 -1.08 -3.57
CA GLY A 79 -9.16 -0.96 -4.81
C GLY A 79 -9.59 0.27 -5.61
N PHE A 80 -9.01 0.49 -6.78
CA PHE A 80 -9.41 1.56 -7.69
C PHE A 80 -9.92 0.97 -9.02
N ALA A 81 -11.21 1.13 -9.29
CA ALA A 81 -11.80 0.80 -10.58
C ALA A 81 -11.29 1.79 -11.64
N LEU A 82 -10.51 1.30 -12.61
CA LEU A 82 -9.79 2.14 -13.56
C LEU A 82 -10.55 2.35 -14.88
N THR A 83 -10.39 3.55 -15.45
CA THR A 83 -10.80 3.90 -16.82
C THR A 83 -9.75 4.81 -17.45
N THR A 84 -9.74 4.94 -18.78
CA THR A 84 -8.89 5.92 -19.50
C THR A 84 -9.23 7.39 -19.18
N SER A 85 -10.30 7.65 -18.41
CA SER A 85 -10.72 8.97 -17.93
C SER A 85 -10.40 9.21 -16.44
N GLY A 86 -9.81 8.23 -15.76
CA GLY A 86 -9.46 8.27 -14.34
C GLY A 86 -10.08 7.15 -13.50
N SER A 87 -9.76 7.14 -12.21
CA SER A 87 -10.07 6.08 -11.24
C SER A 87 -11.26 6.37 -10.32
N THR A 88 -11.93 5.34 -9.83
CA THR A 88 -12.94 5.43 -8.75
C THR A 88 -12.56 4.48 -7.63
N LEU A 89 -12.47 4.96 -6.38
CA LEU A 89 -12.28 4.09 -5.21
C LEU A 89 -13.46 3.10 -5.09
N ILE A 90 -13.16 1.84 -4.82
CA ILE A 90 -14.15 0.78 -4.60
C ILE A 90 -13.84 0.03 -3.29
N SER A 91 -14.88 -0.43 -2.59
CA SER A 91 -14.76 -1.50 -1.60
C SER A 91 -15.15 -2.85 -2.21
N ILE A 92 -14.41 -3.88 -1.80
CA ILE A 92 -14.46 -5.23 -2.34
C ILE A 92 -14.79 -6.18 -1.19
N THR A 93 -15.84 -6.99 -1.35
CA THR A 93 -16.15 -8.06 -0.40
C THR A 93 -15.66 -9.39 -1.00
N PRO A 94 -14.65 -10.07 -0.43
CA PRO A 94 -14.18 -11.35 -0.95
C PRO A 94 -15.31 -12.36 -1.14
N GLY A 95 -15.33 -13.03 -2.30
CA GLY A 95 -16.41 -13.93 -2.71
C GLY A 95 -17.67 -13.26 -3.27
N GLN A 96 -17.73 -11.93 -3.35
CA GLN A 96 -18.79 -11.20 -4.05
C GLN A 96 -18.24 -10.55 -5.33
N SER A 97 -18.86 -10.85 -6.47
CA SER A 97 -18.48 -10.27 -7.78
C SER A 97 -18.86 -8.79 -7.92
N ALA A 98 -19.84 -8.30 -7.16
CA ALA A 98 -20.26 -6.90 -7.21
C ALA A 98 -19.47 -6.07 -6.18
N VAL A 99 -18.73 -5.07 -6.66
CA VAL A 99 -18.02 -4.09 -5.82
C VAL A 99 -18.85 -2.83 -5.61
N THR A 100 -18.60 -2.10 -4.51
CA THR A 100 -19.29 -0.84 -4.20
C THR A 100 -18.38 0.34 -4.48
N ALA A 101 -18.82 1.30 -5.29
CA ALA A 101 -18.09 2.55 -5.52
C ALA A 101 -18.19 3.50 -4.32
N ILE A 102 -17.05 4.08 -3.94
CA ILE A 102 -16.93 5.05 -2.86
C ILE A 102 -16.56 6.40 -3.49
N GLY A 103 -17.51 7.34 -3.45
CA GLY A 103 -17.30 8.69 -3.97
C GLY A 103 -17.41 8.83 -5.50
N PRO A 104 -17.06 10.02 -6.03
CA PRO A 104 -17.00 10.29 -7.45
C PRO A 104 -15.70 9.75 -8.08
N ARG A 105 -15.67 9.61 -9.41
CA ARG A 105 -14.43 9.33 -10.15
C ARG A 105 -13.46 10.50 -10.05
N LEU A 106 -12.21 10.19 -9.72
CA LEU A 106 -11.05 11.07 -9.81
C LEU A 106 -10.67 11.25 -11.29
N ASN A 107 -11.29 12.22 -11.97
CA ASN A 107 -11.07 12.46 -13.40
C ASN A 107 -9.64 12.92 -13.69
N GLY A 108 -8.98 12.31 -14.69
CA GLY A 108 -7.61 12.65 -15.08
C GLY A 108 -6.52 12.19 -14.10
N ARG A 109 -6.83 11.17 -13.28
CA ARG A 109 -5.94 10.57 -12.30
C ARG A 109 -6.01 9.05 -12.41
N ILE A 110 -4.87 8.38 -12.62
CA ILE A 110 -4.78 6.92 -12.80
C ILE A 110 -4.06 6.35 -11.60
N ILE A 111 -4.85 5.89 -10.63
CA ILE A 111 -4.31 5.27 -9.42
C ILE A 111 -3.77 3.88 -9.75
N LYS A 112 -2.53 3.59 -9.35
CA LYS A 112 -1.83 2.34 -9.67
C LYS A 112 -1.41 1.52 -8.46
N GLY A 113 -0.88 2.17 -7.42
CA GLY A 113 -0.61 1.53 -6.14
C GLY A 113 -1.33 2.21 -4.99
N ALA A 114 -1.61 1.47 -3.92
CA ALA A 114 -2.22 2.03 -2.72
C ALA A 114 -1.96 1.16 -1.47
N VAL A 115 -1.81 1.81 -0.31
CA VAL A 115 -1.58 1.10 0.96
C VAL A 115 -2.20 1.84 2.14
N PHE A 116 -2.61 1.08 3.16
CA PHE A 116 -3.04 1.63 4.45
C PHE A 116 -1.87 1.78 5.42
N GLN A 117 -1.77 2.95 6.04
CA GLN A 117 -0.89 3.22 7.18
C GLN A 117 -1.78 3.41 8.44
N GLY A 118 -2.20 2.30 9.04
CA GLY A 118 -3.33 2.31 9.96
C GLY A 118 -4.61 2.72 9.23
N ASP A 119 -5.30 3.76 9.69
CA ASP A 119 -6.54 4.26 9.06
C ASP A 119 -6.32 5.18 7.84
N ILE A 120 -5.06 5.49 7.49
CA ILE A 120 -4.73 6.43 6.40
C ILE A 120 -4.49 5.66 5.09
N LEU A 121 -5.35 5.89 4.09
CA LEU A 121 -5.15 5.39 2.73
C LEU A 121 -4.22 6.33 1.95
N TRP A 122 -3.06 5.82 1.57
CA TRP A 122 -2.11 6.43 0.63
C TRP A 122 -2.24 5.77 -0.75
N ALA A 123 -2.02 6.53 -1.82
CA ALA A 123 -2.13 6.03 -3.20
C ALA A 123 -1.18 6.77 -4.17
N ILE A 124 -0.80 6.11 -5.27
CA ILE A 124 0.04 6.70 -6.34
C ILE A 124 -0.79 6.96 -7.59
N ASP A 125 -0.75 8.19 -8.09
CA ASP A 125 -1.31 8.60 -9.38
C ASP A 125 -0.24 8.57 -10.47
N SER A 126 -0.26 7.52 -11.31
CA SER A 126 0.69 7.32 -12.42
C SER A 126 0.52 8.34 -13.54
N GLN A 127 -0.60 9.07 -13.60
CA GLN A 127 -0.82 10.10 -14.61
C GLN A 127 -0.23 11.46 -14.21
N GLN A 128 -0.08 11.73 -12.91
CA GLN A 128 0.39 13.03 -12.38
C GLN A 128 1.75 12.95 -11.68
N ASN A 129 2.33 11.76 -11.50
CA ASN A 129 3.54 11.51 -10.70
C ASN A 129 3.37 11.93 -9.22
N GLU A 130 2.15 11.74 -8.67
CA GLU A 130 1.81 12.21 -7.31
C GLU A 130 1.54 11.07 -6.32
N LEU A 131 2.03 11.26 -5.09
CA LEU A 131 1.50 10.62 -3.90
C LEU A 131 0.23 11.36 -3.45
N LEU A 132 -0.85 10.62 -3.22
CA LEU A 132 -2.13 11.10 -2.74
C LEU A 132 -2.47 10.53 -1.36
N ARG A 133 -3.10 11.33 -0.51
CA ARG A 133 -3.85 10.86 0.67
C ARG A 133 -5.34 10.90 0.35
N ILE A 134 -6.04 9.78 0.50
CA ILE A 134 -7.44 9.64 0.09
C ILE A 134 -8.33 9.34 1.31
N ASP A 135 -9.50 9.96 1.37
CA ASP A 135 -10.53 9.60 2.33
C ASP A 135 -11.23 8.30 1.93
N GLN A 136 -10.93 7.21 2.63
CA GLN A 136 -11.53 5.90 2.44
C GLN A 136 -13.07 5.87 2.54
N ASN A 137 -13.71 6.91 3.09
CA ASN A 137 -15.17 7.02 3.24
C ASN A 137 -15.85 7.79 2.10
N THR A 138 -15.13 8.67 1.39
CA THR A 138 -15.72 9.57 0.38
C THR A 138 -15.00 9.54 -0.97
N GLY A 139 -13.90 8.80 -1.11
CA GLY A 139 -13.09 8.75 -2.33
C GLY A 139 -12.38 10.08 -2.66
N SER A 140 -12.45 11.07 -1.77
CA SER A 140 -11.91 12.41 -2.00
C SER A 140 -10.42 12.47 -1.69
N ILE A 141 -9.66 13.22 -2.50
CA ILE A 141 -8.26 13.53 -2.22
C ILE A 141 -8.22 14.57 -1.09
N LEU A 142 -7.47 14.26 -0.04
CA LEU A 142 -7.23 15.12 1.13
C LEU A 142 -5.92 15.91 1.01
N GLU A 143 -4.93 15.34 0.31
CA GLU A 143 -3.55 15.83 0.19
C GLU A 143 -2.91 15.23 -1.06
N ASN A 144 -2.06 15.99 -1.76
CA ASN A 144 -1.29 15.52 -2.92
C ASN A 144 0.14 16.09 -2.87
N LYS A 145 1.13 15.31 -3.33
CA LYS A 145 2.55 15.69 -3.41
C LYS A 145 3.17 15.10 -4.67
N GLU A 146 3.90 15.90 -5.43
CA GLU A 146 4.79 15.40 -6.49
C GLU A 146 5.86 14.48 -5.88
N LEU A 147 6.10 13.33 -6.49
CA LEU A 147 7.21 12.44 -6.13
C LEU A 147 8.54 13.07 -6.57
N ILE A 148 9.55 13.07 -5.71
CA ILE A 148 10.83 13.76 -5.96
C ILE A 148 12.00 12.78 -5.84
N LEU A 149 12.89 12.73 -6.83
CA LEU A 149 14.15 11.99 -6.79
C LEU A 149 15.31 12.96 -7.04
N ASN A 150 16.27 13.01 -6.09
CA ASN A 150 17.43 13.90 -6.14
C ASN A 150 17.08 15.39 -6.39
N GLY A 151 15.95 15.86 -5.84
CA GLY A 151 15.47 17.24 -6.02
C GLY A 151 14.86 17.55 -7.39
N SER A 152 14.55 16.54 -8.20
CA SER A 152 13.80 16.67 -9.47
C SER A 152 12.53 15.82 -9.45
N PRO A 153 11.48 16.15 -10.24
CA PRO A 153 10.28 15.32 -10.35
C PRO A 153 10.62 13.88 -10.76
N TYR A 154 10.05 12.91 -10.04
CA TYR A 154 10.28 11.49 -10.26
C TYR A 154 9.24 10.94 -11.25
N ASN A 155 9.71 10.54 -12.43
CA ASN A 155 8.86 10.06 -13.51
C ASN A 155 8.60 8.55 -13.40
N ILE A 156 7.53 8.19 -12.69
CA ILE A 156 7.07 6.80 -12.53
C ILE A 156 6.59 6.17 -13.83
N SER A 157 6.67 4.85 -13.93
CA SER A 157 6.20 4.08 -15.09
C SER A 157 4.69 3.76 -15.03
N ALA A 158 4.19 3.04 -16.04
CA ALA A 158 2.82 2.51 -16.06
C ALA A 158 2.57 1.36 -15.06
N PHE A 159 3.63 0.80 -14.47
CA PHE A 159 3.62 -0.36 -13.58
C PHE A 159 4.39 0.02 -12.32
N ILE A 160 3.63 0.51 -11.34
CA ILE A 160 4.12 1.22 -10.16
C ILE A 160 3.18 0.94 -9.00
N ASP A 161 3.71 0.39 -7.91
CA ASP A 161 2.95 0.16 -6.69
C ASP A 161 3.74 0.57 -5.43
N ILE A 162 3.05 0.74 -4.30
CA ILE A 162 3.60 1.14 -3.00
C ILE A 162 3.11 0.25 -1.85
N ALA A 163 4.04 -0.05 -0.94
CA ALA A 163 3.74 -0.76 0.29
C ALA A 163 4.34 -0.07 1.52
N VAL A 164 3.84 -0.45 2.69
CA VAL A 164 4.43 -0.13 4.00
C VAL A 164 4.87 -1.44 4.64
N ALA A 165 6.08 -1.48 5.20
CA ALA A 165 6.60 -2.61 5.95
C ALA A 165 6.22 -2.52 7.45
N PRO A 166 6.32 -3.62 8.23
CA PRO A 166 6.00 -3.60 9.66
C PRO A 166 6.80 -2.57 10.49
N ASP A 167 7.98 -2.15 10.03
CA ASP A 167 8.80 -1.10 10.66
C ASP A 167 8.33 0.34 10.33
N ASN A 168 7.22 0.50 9.59
CA ASN A 168 6.70 1.76 9.04
C ASN A 168 7.59 2.40 7.95
N SER A 169 8.54 1.66 7.36
CA SER A 169 9.24 2.10 6.14
C SER A 169 8.34 1.94 4.92
N PHE A 170 8.45 2.88 3.99
CA PHE A 170 7.63 2.91 2.77
C PHE A 170 8.47 2.56 1.56
N TRP A 171 7.86 1.75 0.69
CA TRP A 171 8.50 1.13 -0.46
C TRP A 171 7.69 1.41 -1.72
N LEU A 172 8.38 1.58 -2.84
CA LEU A 172 7.78 1.50 -4.17
C LEU A 172 8.45 0.39 -4.99
N ALA A 173 7.66 -0.27 -5.82
CA ALA A 173 8.12 -1.16 -6.88
C ALA A 173 7.77 -0.53 -8.22
N ASP A 174 8.78 -0.09 -8.98
CA ASP A 174 8.63 0.57 -10.27
C ASP A 174 9.31 -0.27 -11.37
N SER A 175 8.54 -0.75 -12.34
CA SER A 175 9.08 -1.56 -13.45
C SER A 175 10.24 -0.90 -14.22
N CYS A 176 10.32 0.43 -14.27
CA CYS A 176 11.37 1.16 -14.96
C CYS A 176 12.55 1.55 -14.06
N SER A 177 12.39 1.50 -12.73
CA SER A 177 13.32 2.14 -11.79
C SER A 177 13.77 1.25 -10.63
N GLY A 178 13.19 0.06 -10.47
CA GLY A 178 13.52 -0.92 -9.42
C GLY A 178 12.67 -0.81 -8.15
N ILE A 179 13.03 -1.60 -7.14
CA ILE A 179 12.44 -1.51 -5.79
C ILE A 179 13.25 -0.50 -4.96
N ARG A 180 12.57 0.47 -4.35
CA ARG A 180 13.16 1.62 -3.64
C ARG A 180 12.38 1.93 -2.36
N GLN A 181 13.04 2.53 -1.38
CA GLN A 181 12.34 3.21 -0.29
C GLN A 181 11.93 4.63 -0.71
N PHE A 182 10.88 5.18 -0.10
CA PHE A 182 10.55 6.60 -0.19
C PHE A 182 9.99 7.13 1.15
N ASN A 183 10.02 8.46 1.32
CA ASN A 183 9.50 9.11 2.51
C ASN A 183 8.07 9.61 2.26
N ILE A 184 7.07 8.92 2.85
CA ILE A 184 5.64 9.24 2.71
C ILE A 184 5.29 10.69 3.11
N ASN A 185 6.07 11.31 4.00
CA ASN A 185 5.81 12.67 4.47
C ASN A 185 6.28 13.74 3.49
N THR A 186 7.40 13.51 2.78
CA THR A 186 8.01 14.47 1.83
C THR A 186 7.83 14.08 0.35
N ALA A 187 7.33 12.88 0.06
CA ALA A 187 7.31 12.25 -1.26
C ALA A 187 8.70 12.08 -1.92
N GLU A 188 9.77 12.11 -1.12
CA GLU A 188 11.14 11.92 -1.59
C GLU A 188 11.49 10.44 -1.77
N VAL A 189 11.84 10.05 -3.00
CA VAL A 189 12.24 8.70 -3.40
C VAL A 189 13.75 8.52 -3.24
N SER A 190 14.15 7.39 -2.67
CA SER A 190 15.56 7.06 -2.45
C SER A 190 16.30 6.83 -3.77
N SER A 191 17.49 7.40 -3.88
CA SER A 191 18.42 7.16 -4.99
C SER A 191 19.00 5.75 -4.97
N SER A 192 19.06 5.11 -3.79
CA SER A 192 19.38 3.70 -3.64
C SER A 192 18.22 2.82 -4.14
N GLN A 193 18.55 1.82 -4.95
CA GLN A 193 17.66 0.74 -5.38
C GLN A 193 18.15 -0.57 -4.78
N ILE A 194 17.23 -1.45 -4.42
CA ILE A 194 17.54 -2.81 -3.94
C ILE A 194 17.70 -3.73 -5.14
N LEU A 195 16.59 -3.98 -5.86
CA LEU A 195 16.65 -4.56 -7.20
C LEU A 195 16.68 -3.45 -8.24
N PRO A 196 17.65 -3.42 -9.17
CA PRO A 196 17.53 -2.59 -10.36
C PRO A 196 16.44 -3.14 -11.28
N CYS A 197 15.72 -2.22 -11.93
CA CYS A 197 14.94 -2.52 -13.13
C CYS A 197 15.81 -3.26 -14.16
N SER A 198 15.23 -4.22 -14.86
CA SER A 198 15.92 -5.04 -15.86
C SER A 198 15.25 -4.94 -17.24
N THR A 199 16.05 -4.82 -18.30
CA THR A 199 15.52 -4.68 -19.66
C THR A 199 14.81 -5.95 -20.13
N ALA A 200 13.70 -5.77 -20.83
CA ALA A 200 12.71 -6.78 -21.22
C ALA A 200 13.27 -8.21 -21.45
N GLY A 201 12.67 -9.19 -20.77
CA GLY A 201 13.08 -10.61 -20.79
C GLY A 201 13.77 -11.10 -19.51
N THR A 202 13.55 -10.43 -18.38
CA THR A 202 14.20 -10.71 -17.08
C THR A 202 13.27 -10.44 -15.89
N ASN A 203 13.60 -11.01 -14.72
CA ASN A 203 12.75 -11.16 -13.54
C ASN A 203 12.69 -9.92 -12.60
N ASN A 204 13.07 -8.72 -13.08
CA ASN A 204 13.02 -7.49 -12.29
C ASN A 204 12.20 -6.38 -12.97
N ALA A 205 10.95 -6.70 -13.32
CA ALA A 205 9.93 -5.73 -13.69
C ALA A 205 8.65 -6.07 -12.92
N PHE A 206 8.23 -5.16 -12.05
CA PHE A 206 7.19 -5.42 -11.04
C PHE A 206 6.06 -4.41 -11.15
N ASP A 207 4.86 -4.85 -10.78
CA ASP A 207 3.60 -4.08 -10.83
C ASP A 207 2.80 -4.10 -9.51
N GLY A 208 3.11 -5.02 -8.59
CA GLY A 208 2.55 -5.06 -7.23
C GLY A 208 3.60 -5.45 -6.18
N ILE A 209 3.50 -4.88 -4.98
CA ILE A 209 4.36 -5.14 -3.82
C ILE A 209 3.53 -5.11 -2.53
N ALA A 210 3.73 -6.08 -1.63
CA ALA A 210 3.06 -6.12 -0.34
C ALA A 210 3.99 -6.61 0.78
N PHE A 211 3.72 -6.19 2.02
CA PHE A 211 4.25 -6.81 3.23
C PHE A 211 3.08 -7.37 4.05
N SER A 212 3.39 -8.23 5.03
CA SER A 212 2.43 -8.85 5.94
C SER A 212 2.92 -8.77 7.38
N ASP A 213 2.00 -8.70 8.34
CA ASP A 213 2.30 -8.62 9.78
C ASP A 213 3.12 -9.78 10.37
N ASN A 214 3.16 -10.94 9.70
CA ASN A 214 3.90 -12.11 10.17
C ASN A 214 5.27 -12.28 9.46
N ALA A 215 5.55 -11.47 8.44
CA ALA A 215 6.84 -11.42 7.78
C ALA A 215 7.79 -10.43 8.47
N SER A 216 9.10 -10.61 8.28
CA SER A 216 10.08 -9.58 8.64
C SER A 216 9.98 -8.39 7.67
N GLU A 217 10.37 -7.22 8.16
CA GLU A 217 10.60 -5.98 7.40
C GLU A 217 11.54 -6.17 6.19
N ASP A 218 12.39 -7.19 6.21
CA ASP A 218 13.26 -7.57 5.08
C ASP A 218 12.55 -8.42 4.01
N ILE A 219 11.30 -8.86 4.21
CA ILE A 219 10.59 -9.80 3.32
C ILE A 219 9.34 -9.14 2.74
N ALA A 220 9.34 -8.91 1.43
CA ALA A 220 8.15 -8.48 0.69
C ALA A 220 7.60 -9.61 -0.19
N LEU A 221 6.32 -9.54 -0.51
CA LEU A 221 5.71 -10.20 -1.67
C LEU A 221 5.77 -9.24 -2.86
N ILE A 222 6.03 -9.76 -4.05
CA ILE A 222 6.09 -9.00 -5.30
C ILE A 222 5.41 -9.77 -6.43
N ALA A 223 4.80 -9.04 -7.36
CA ALA A 223 4.28 -9.56 -8.61
C ALA A 223 5.16 -9.14 -9.80
N GLU A 224 5.30 -10.01 -10.80
CA GLU A 224 6.05 -9.75 -12.03
C GLU A 224 5.15 -9.35 -13.21
N THR A 225 5.49 -8.24 -13.86
CA THR A 225 4.75 -7.68 -15.02
C THR A 225 5.40 -8.02 -16.38
N ASN A 226 6.35 -8.96 -16.39
CA ASN A 226 7.22 -9.28 -17.54
C ASN A 226 6.67 -10.36 -18.50
N PHE A 227 5.36 -10.63 -18.46
CA PHE A 227 4.66 -11.76 -19.11
C PHE A 227 4.90 -13.14 -18.48
N SER A 228 5.64 -13.25 -17.36
CA SER A 228 5.58 -14.44 -16.49
C SER A 228 4.26 -14.46 -15.73
N ASP A 229 3.86 -13.30 -15.22
CA ASP A 229 2.72 -13.06 -14.33
C ASP A 229 2.84 -13.94 -13.05
N ASP A 230 4.07 -14.08 -12.58
CA ASP A 230 4.48 -14.81 -11.37
C ASP A 230 4.29 -13.94 -10.10
N ILE A 231 4.06 -14.60 -8.97
CA ILE A 231 4.13 -14.01 -7.63
C ILE A 231 5.31 -14.64 -6.88
N ARG A 232 6.15 -13.79 -6.27
CA ARG A 232 7.33 -14.21 -5.50
C ARG A 232 7.36 -13.56 -4.12
N GLN A 233 8.02 -14.23 -3.17
CA GLN A 233 8.64 -13.54 -2.04
C GLN A 233 10.00 -13.01 -2.48
N ILE A 234 10.43 -11.89 -1.90
CA ILE A 234 11.78 -11.33 -2.02
C ILE A 234 12.33 -10.99 -0.64
N ASN A 235 13.57 -11.40 -0.37
CA ASN A 235 14.37 -10.82 0.71
C ASN A 235 15.12 -9.59 0.20
N LEU A 236 14.82 -8.42 0.76
CA LEU A 236 15.29 -7.11 0.32
C LEU A 236 16.78 -6.91 0.62
N VAL A 237 17.32 -7.46 1.71
CA VAL A 237 18.76 -7.33 2.03
C VAL A 237 19.65 -8.16 1.10
N THR A 238 19.22 -9.36 0.71
CA THR A 238 20.00 -10.28 -0.14
C THR A 238 19.60 -10.25 -1.62
N SER A 239 18.49 -9.57 -1.96
CA SER A 239 17.83 -9.64 -3.28
C SER A 239 17.43 -11.06 -3.73
N THR A 240 17.32 -12.01 -2.80
CA THR A 240 16.94 -13.39 -3.10
C THR A 240 15.43 -13.49 -3.31
N GLN A 241 14.99 -14.03 -4.46
CA GLN A 241 13.58 -14.26 -4.78
C GLN A 241 13.20 -15.74 -4.67
N THR A 242 12.00 -16.02 -4.18
CA THR A 242 11.38 -17.36 -4.11
C THR A 242 10.01 -17.32 -4.77
N ALA A 243 9.78 -18.12 -5.82
CA ALA A 243 8.47 -18.19 -6.46
C ALA A 243 7.42 -18.85 -5.55
N LEU A 244 6.27 -18.21 -5.38
CA LEU A 244 5.08 -18.79 -4.73
C LEU A 244 4.14 -19.38 -5.78
N PHE A 245 3.82 -18.59 -6.80
CA PHE A 245 2.96 -18.96 -7.91
C PHE A 245 3.63 -18.56 -9.22
N ASN A 246 3.61 -19.44 -10.22
CA ASN A 246 4.06 -19.10 -11.56
C ASN A 246 2.84 -18.93 -12.48
N ASN A 247 2.82 -17.85 -13.25
CA ASN A 247 1.78 -17.49 -14.21
C ASN A 247 0.32 -17.60 -13.69
N VAL A 248 0.00 -16.71 -12.75
CA VAL A 248 -1.33 -16.57 -12.15
C VAL A 248 -2.32 -16.16 -13.24
N TYR A 249 -3.29 -17.02 -13.56
CA TYR A 249 -4.21 -16.88 -14.71
C TYR A 249 -3.54 -16.82 -16.09
N SER A 250 -2.73 -17.85 -16.40
CA SER A 250 -2.07 -18.11 -17.69
C SER A 250 -2.93 -18.14 -18.96
N ASN A 251 -4.24 -17.89 -18.87
CA ASN A 251 -5.11 -17.66 -20.02
C ASN A 251 -5.12 -16.18 -20.50
N TYR A 252 -4.45 -15.26 -19.81
CA TYR A 252 -4.13 -13.92 -20.30
C TYR A 252 -2.95 -13.30 -19.54
N ASN A 253 -2.16 -12.46 -20.22
CA ASN A 253 -1.16 -11.63 -19.57
C ASN A 253 -1.84 -10.37 -19.01
N GLY A 254 -1.39 -9.87 -17.86
CA GLY A 254 -2.06 -8.73 -17.21
C GLY A 254 -1.41 -8.29 -15.90
N ASN A 255 -1.68 -7.06 -15.49
CA ASN A 255 -1.14 -6.50 -14.26
C ASN A 255 -1.69 -7.22 -13.03
N ILE A 256 -0.80 -7.55 -12.09
CA ILE A 256 -1.13 -8.13 -10.79
C ILE A 256 -0.77 -7.11 -9.70
N ASP A 257 -1.70 -6.93 -8.77
CA ASP A 257 -1.55 -6.06 -7.61
C ASP A 257 -1.92 -6.82 -6.32
N LEU A 258 -1.30 -6.48 -5.19
CA LEU A 258 -1.21 -7.30 -3.98
C LEU A 258 -1.48 -6.50 -2.70
N ALA A 259 -2.26 -7.06 -1.77
CA ALA A 259 -2.55 -6.43 -0.48
C ALA A 259 -2.58 -7.44 0.68
N ALA A 260 -1.89 -7.15 1.77
CA ALA A 260 -1.98 -7.86 3.04
C ALA A 260 -1.98 -6.87 4.21
N VAL A 261 -2.44 -7.31 5.38
CA VAL A 261 -2.56 -6.44 6.56
C VAL A 261 -1.19 -6.18 7.18
N VAL A 262 -0.92 -4.91 7.49
CA VAL A 262 0.26 -4.44 8.21
C VAL A 262 -0.16 -3.48 9.33
N THR A 263 -0.02 -3.92 10.57
CA THR A 263 -0.37 -3.25 11.82
C THR A 263 0.74 -2.29 12.23
N VAL A 264 0.86 -1.19 11.48
CA VAL A 264 1.82 -0.12 11.75
C VAL A 264 1.55 0.52 13.13
N THR A 265 2.37 0.20 14.13
CA THR A 265 2.35 0.90 15.43
C THR A 265 2.99 2.28 15.29
N GLN A 266 2.19 3.31 14.99
CA GLN A 266 2.71 4.68 15.04
C GLN A 266 3.16 5.03 16.47
N PRO A 267 4.36 5.62 16.66
CA PRO A 267 4.82 6.02 17.98
C PRO A 267 3.89 7.12 18.50
N VAL A 268 3.19 6.83 19.60
CA VAL A 268 2.35 7.82 20.31
C VAL A 268 3.25 9.01 20.64
N PRO A 269 2.96 10.23 20.16
CA PRO A 269 3.75 11.40 20.49
C PRO A 269 3.77 11.56 22.01
N GLU A 270 4.97 11.66 22.61
CA GLU A 270 5.07 11.79 24.06
C GLU A 270 4.17 12.95 24.54
N PRO A 271 3.31 12.73 25.55
CA PRO A 271 2.43 13.78 26.02
C PRO A 271 3.29 14.95 26.48
N LEU A 272 3.12 16.10 25.82
CA LEU A 272 3.88 17.33 26.06
C LEU A 272 4.10 17.49 27.56
N THR A 273 5.35 17.34 28.01
CA THR A 273 5.66 17.31 29.44
C THR A 273 5.59 18.74 29.98
N ILE A 274 4.37 19.16 30.37
CA ILE A 274 4.07 20.44 31.03
C ILE A 274 4.57 20.40 32.49
N LEU A 275 5.88 20.17 32.65
CA LEU A 275 6.59 20.17 33.93
C LEU A 275 7.61 21.32 34.01
N GLY A 276 7.58 22.26 33.04
CA GLY A 276 8.45 23.44 32.96
C GLY A 276 7.77 24.79 33.22
N SER A 277 6.45 24.84 33.48
CA SER A 277 5.65 26.09 33.51
C SER A 277 5.15 26.53 34.89
N LEU A 278 5.48 25.80 35.98
CA LEU A 278 5.03 26.14 37.34
C LEU A 278 6.02 27.02 38.15
N THR A 279 7.12 27.47 37.54
CA THR A 279 8.22 28.19 38.22
C THR A 279 8.29 29.70 37.91
N ALA A 280 7.15 30.35 37.62
CA ALA A 280 7.11 31.80 37.32
C ALA A 280 5.82 32.57 37.72
N LEU A 281 5.26 32.34 38.92
CA LEU A 281 4.17 33.19 39.47
C LEU A 281 4.57 33.84 40.81
N GLY A 282 5.57 34.73 40.74
CA GLY A 282 6.14 35.46 41.88
C GLY A 282 5.49 36.81 42.20
N PHE A 283 4.16 36.87 42.38
CA PHE A 283 3.43 38.02 42.95
C PHE A 283 2.19 37.49 43.71
N GLY A 284 1.81 37.94 44.90
CA GLY A 284 2.42 38.91 45.83
C GLY A 284 1.34 39.63 46.65
N THR A 285 1.28 39.40 47.99
CA THR A 285 0.23 39.93 48.92
C THR A 285 -1.20 39.38 48.65
N PHE A 286 -2.23 39.42 49.51
CA PHE A 286 -2.44 39.54 50.97
C PHE A 286 -3.87 38.97 51.26
N PHE A 287 -4.48 38.83 52.46
CA PHE A 287 -4.20 39.13 53.87
C PHE A 287 -5.16 38.25 54.73
N LYS A 288 -4.77 37.71 55.90
CA LYS A 288 -5.78 37.25 56.91
C LYS A 288 -5.33 37.26 58.38
N ARG A 289 -5.25 38.48 58.94
CA ARG A 289 -5.76 38.90 60.27
C ARG A 289 -5.90 37.80 61.36
N LYS A 290 -5.00 37.81 62.35
CA LYS A 290 -5.20 37.15 63.66
C LYS A 290 -5.77 38.16 64.68
N ILE A 291 -6.69 37.73 65.55
CA ILE A 291 -7.43 38.58 66.52
C ILE A 291 -7.03 38.18 67.96
N SER A 292 -7.37 39.05 68.93
CA SER A 292 -7.05 39.00 70.37
C SER A 292 -5.63 39.46 70.75
N LYS A 293 -5.44 40.18 71.86
CA LYS A 293 -6.36 40.52 72.97
C LYS A 293 -6.05 41.92 73.51
N LYS A 294 -7.03 42.61 74.13
CA LYS A 294 -6.83 43.88 74.84
C LYS A 294 -7.05 43.69 76.34
N LYS A 295 -6.03 44.02 77.14
CA LYS A 295 -6.04 44.33 78.58
C LYS A 295 -4.65 44.93 78.89
N ASN A 296 -4.50 45.95 79.74
CA ASN A 296 -5.53 46.72 80.45
C ASN A 296 -5.81 48.05 79.73
#